data_AF-A0A8T2ANL9-F1
#
_entry.id   AF-A0A8T2ANL9-F1
#
_cell.length_a   1.000
_cell.length_b   1.000
_cell.length_c   1.000
_cell.angle_alpha   90.00
_cell.angle_beta   90.00
_cell.angle_gamma   90.00
#
_symmetry.space_group_name_H-M   'P 1'
#
loop_
_entity.id
_entity.type
_entity.pdbx_description
1 polymer ?
#
loop_
_entity_poly.entity_id
_entity_poly.type
_entity_poly.pdbx_seq_one_letter_code
_entity_poly.pdbx_strand_id
1 'polypeptide(L)'
;MSSVGGVEQLIPDSVSTSFIETVNGSHQFTIKGYSLAKGMSPGKFIQSDVFSVGGYDWAIYFYPDGKNPEDQSLYISLFIALASDSNDIRALFELTLMDQSGKGKHKVHSHFDRALEGGPYTLKYKGSMWGYKRFFRRSALETSDYLKDDCLVINCTVGVVRARLEGPKQYGIVLPLSNMGQGLKDLLDSEVGCDIAFQVGDETYKAHKLILAARSPVFRAQFFGPIGNNNVDRIVIDDIEPSIFKAMLSFIYTDVLPDVHEITGSTSASSFTNIIQHLLAAADLYDLARLKILCEVLLCEKLDVDNVATTLALAEQHQFLQLKAFCLKFVASPANLGAVMKSEGFKHLKQSCPTLLSELLNTVAAGDKSLTSGQSNKKRSASSVLGCDTTNVRQVRRRT
;
A
#
# COMPACT_ATOMS: atom_id res chain seq x y z
N MET A 1 -65.24 -12.89 -37.81
CA MET A 1 -65.05 -13.11 -36.36
C MET A 1 -64.13 -14.30 -36.21
N SER A 2 -62.84 -14.07 -36.06
CA SER A 2 -61.84 -15.12 -35.89
C SER A 2 -61.04 -14.75 -34.64
N SER A 3 -61.23 -15.55 -33.60
CA SER A 3 -60.58 -15.46 -32.30
C SER A 3 -59.07 -15.64 -32.45
N VAL A 4 -58.28 -14.68 -31.96
CA VAL A 4 -56.83 -14.83 -31.82
C VAL A 4 -56.57 -15.44 -30.44
N GLY A 5 -56.10 -16.69 -30.43
CA GLY A 5 -55.68 -17.39 -29.22
C GLY A 5 -54.47 -16.70 -28.58
N GLY A 6 -54.57 -16.42 -27.28
CA GLY A 6 -53.47 -15.94 -26.47
C GLY A 6 -52.41 -17.04 -26.30
N VAL A 7 -51.16 -16.71 -26.62
CA VAL A 7 -50.01 -17.56 -26.34
C VAL A 7 -49.64 -17.34 -24.88
N GLU A 8 -49.83 -18.36 -24.06
CA GLU A 8 -49.41 -18.37 -22.66
C GLU A 8 -47.88 -18.40 -22.60
N GLN A 9 -47.27 -17.26 -22.23
CA GLN A 9 -45.82 -17.16 -22.02
C GLN A 9 -45.44 -17.95 -20.77
N LEU A 10 -44.85 -19.13 -20.96
CA LEU A 10 -44.14 -19.85 -19.90
C LEU A 10 -42.94 -19.00 -19.46
N ILE A 11 -43.04 -18.38 -18.28
CA ILE A 11 -41.90 -17.74 -17.62
C ILE A 11 -40.96 -18.87 -17.18
N PRO A 12 -39.73 -18.94 -17.70
CA PRO A 12 -38.81 -20.00 -17.29
C PRO A 12 -38.43 -19.80 -15.83
N ASP A 13 -38.45 -20.89 -15.07
CA ASP A 13 -38.04 -20.90 -13.67
C ASP A 13 -36.58 -20.43 -13.53
N SER A 14 -36.35 -19.44 -12.67
CA SER A 14 -35.00 -18.96 -12.39
C SER A 14 -34.34 -19.85 -11.34
N VAL A 15 -33.12 -20.32 -11.62
CA VAL A 15 -32.27 -21.05 -10.67
C VAL A 15 -30.99 -20.25 -10.45
N SER A 16 -30.51 -20.23 -9.21
CA SER A 16 -29.20 -19.65 -8.86
C SER A 16 -28.40 -20.65 -8.03
N THR A 17 -27.08 -20.65 -8.20
CA THR A 17 -26.16 -21.44 -7.39
C THR A 17 -25.18 -20.49 -6.70
N SER A 18 -25.04 -20.62 -5.38
CA SER A 18 -24.06 -19.90 -4.60
C SER A 18 -22.86 -20.81 -4.35
N PHE A 19 -21.68 -20.35 -4.75
CA PHE A 19 -20.41 -21.01 -4.42
C PHE A 19 -19.77 -20.31 -3.24
N ILE A 20 -19.44 -21.08 -2.21
CA ILE A 20 -18.69 -20.61 -1.06
C ILE A 20 -17.26 -21.13 -1.22
N GLU A 21 -16.33 -20.23 -1.52
CA GLU A 21 -14.91 -20.54 -1.73
C GLU A 21 -14.02 -19.86 -0.70
N THR A 22 -12.78 -20.35 -0.55
CA THR A 22 -11.79 -19.77 0.35
C THR A 22 -10.59 -19.26 -0.43
N VAL A 23 -10.24 -17.99 -0.24
CA VAL A 23 -8.97 -17.44 -0.70
C VAL A 23 -7.93 -17.68 0.39
N ASN A 24 -6.96 -18.54 0.10
CA ASN A 24 -5.95 -18.96 1.06
C ASN A 24 -4.64 -18.18 0.89
N GLY A 25 -3.98 -17.89 2.00
CA GLY A 25 -2.65 -17.29 2.03
C GLY A 25 -1.93 -17.68 3.31
N SER A 26 -0.60 -17.75 3.25
CA SER A 26 0.23 -18.15 4.39
C SER A 26 1.26 -17.07 4.72
N HIS A 27 1.57 -16.92 6.00
CA HIS A 27 2.59 -16.01 6.49
C HIS A 27 3.44 -16.70 7.56
N GLN A 28 4.76 -16.59 7.40
CA GLN A 28 5.73 -17.11 8.34
C GLN A 28 6.28 -15.98 9.21
N PHE A 29 6.12 -16.15 10.53
CA PHE A 29 6.57 -15.22 11.54
C PHE A 29 7.69 -15.84 12.38
N THR A 30 8.88 -15.24 12.32
CA THR A 30 10.06 -15.69 13.07
C THR A 30 10.33 -14.74 14.23
N ILE A 31 10.33 -15.28 15.45
CA ILE A 31 10.70 -14.56 16.67
C ILE A 31 12.15 -14.95 16.99
N LYS A 32 13.07 -14.00 16.87
CA LYS A 32 14.45 -14.15 17.32
C LYS A 32 14.61 -13.57 18.72
N GLY A 33 15.39 -14.22 19.58
CA GLY A 33 15.58 -13.77 20.95
C GLY A 33 14.45 -14.18 21.89
N TYR A 34 13.86 -15.38 21.72
CA TYR A 34 12.72 -15.84 22.52
C TYR A 34 12.98 -15.76 24.04
N SER A 35 14.21 -15.98 24.48
CA SER A 35 14.64 -15.85 25.88
C SER A 35 14.33 -14.47 26.49
N LEU A 36 14.36 -13.41 25.68
CA LEU A 36 14.03 -12.03 26.09
C LEU A 36 12.52 -11.77 26.15
N ALA A 37 11.72 -12.60 25.50
CA ALA A 37 10.26 -12.55 25.54
C ALA A 37 9.68 -13.15 26.83
N LYS A 38 10.51 -13.76 27.68
CA LYS A 38 10.08 -14.36 28.95
C LYS A 38 9.80 -13.27 29.99
N GLY A 39 8.70 -13.41 30.75
CA GLY A 39 8.39 -12.48 31.84
C GLY A 39 7.76 -11.16 31.39
N MET A 40 7.23 -11.13 30.16
CA MET A 40 6.43 -10.02 29.63
C MET A 40 5.12 -9.80 30.38
N SER A 41 4.72 -10.70 31.27
CA SER A 41 3.45 -10.77 31.99
C SER A 41 2.28 -11.26 31.13
N PRO A 42 1.27 -11.92 31.73
CA PRO A 42 0.10 -12.42 31.01
C PRO A 42 -0.61 -11.32 30.21
N GLY A 43 -1.07 -11.67 29.00
CA GLY A 43 -1.80 -10.76 28.12
C GLY A 43 -0.92 -9.79 27.34
N LYS A 44 0.40 -9.76 27.56
CA LYS A 44 1.34 -9.11 26.64
C LYS A 44 1.74 -10.05 25.51
N PHE A 45 1.86 -9.48 24.32
CA PHE A 45 2.14 -10.24 23.10
C PHE A 45 3.23 -9.59 22.26
N ILE A 46 3.80 -10.42 21.39
CA ILE A 46 4.63 -10.03 20.26
C ILE A 46 3.77 -10.18 19.01
N GLN A 47 3.77 -9.14 18.18
CA GLN A 47 2.99 -9.09 16.95
C GLN A 47 3.90 -9.37 15.74
N SER A 48 3.39 -10.10 14.75
CA SER A 48 4.02 -10.13 13.42
C SER A 48 3.82 -8.80 12.69
N ASP A 49 4.54 -8.65 11.58
CA ASP A 49 4.14 -7.67 10.58
C ASP A 49 2.77 -8.03 10.00
N VAL A 50 2.14 -7.05 9.38
CA VAL A 50 0.82 -7.20 8.76
C VAL A 50 0.98 -7.90 7.41
N PHE A 51 0.10 -8.85 7.10
CA PHE A 51 0.09 -9.56 5.82
C PHE A 51 -1.33 -9.65 5.26
N SER A 52 -1.45 -9.63 3.93
CA SER A 52 -2.75 -9.54 3.26
C SER A 52 -3.17 -10.89 2.68
N VAL A 53 -4.38 -11.33 3.00
CA VAL A 53 -5.02 -12.54 2.46
C VAL A 53 -6.49 -12.25 2.19
N GLY A 54 -6.96 -12.61 1.00
CA GLY A 54 -8.36 -12.44 0.65
C GLY A 54 -8.83 -10.99 0.74
N GLY A 55 -7.97 -10.02 0.39
CA GLY A 55 -8.29 -8.58 0.39
C GLY A 55 -8.37 -7.94 1.78
N TYR A 56 -7.95 -8.65 2.83
CA TYR A 56 -7.91 -8.16 4.20
C TYR A 56 -6.52 -8.36 4.78
N ASP A 57 -6.20 -7.53 5.76
CA ASP A 57 -4.94 -7.50 6.46
C ASP A 57 -5.06 -8.24 7.79
N TRP A 58 -4.03 -9.01 8.10
CA TRP A 58 -3.98 -9.92 9.22
C TRP A 58 -2.65 -9.78 9.95
N ALA A 59 -2.64 -10.15 11.24
CA ALA A 59 -1.40 -10.22 12.01
C ALA A 59 -1.46 -11.36 13.05
N ILE A 60 -0.31 -11.98 13.30
CA ILE A 60 -0.15 -13.06 14.26
C ILE A 60 0.23 -12.45 15.61
N TYR A 61 -0.44 -12.91 16.68
CA TYR A 61 -0.25 -12.46 18.04
C TYR A 61 0.25 -13.64 18.87
N PHE A 62 1.50 -13.55 19.32
CA PHE A 62 2.13 -14.56 20.16
C PHE A 62 2.23 -14.07 21.60
N TYR A 63 1.71 -14.85 22.56
CA TYR A 63 1.74 -14.55 23.99
C TYR A 63 2.69 -15.52 24.71
N PRO A 64 3.93 -15.10 25.03
CA PRO A 64 4.94 -15.98 25.62
C PRO A 64 4.59 -16.48 27.03
N ASP A 65 3.92 -15.64 27.81
CA ASP A 65 3.49 -15.93 29.19
C ASP A 65 1.99 -16.28 29.25
N GLY A 66 1.35 -16.56 28.12
CA GLY A 66 -0.08 -16.85 28.04
C GLY A 66 -0.96 -15.60 27.96
N LYS A 67 -2.17 -15.76 27.40
CA LYS A 67 -3.13 -14.66 27.23
C LYS A 67 -3.87 -14.30 28.53
N ASN A 68 -4.21 -15.31 29.35
CA ASN A 68 -4.92 -15.12 30.61
C ASN A 68 -3.95 -15.28 31.79
N PRO A 69 -4.22 -14.63 32.95
CA PRO A 69 -3.43 -14.82 34.16
C PRO A 69 -3.36 -16.28 34.67
N GLU A 70 -4.43 -17.05 34.48
CA GLU A 70 -4.49 -18.47 34.86
C GLU A 70 -3.53 -19.38 34.07
N ASP A 71 -3.09 -18.92 32.89
CA ASP A 71 -2.18 -19.66 32.00
C ASP A 71 -0.73 -19.18 32.16
N GLN A 72 -0.48 -18.26 33.11
CA GLN A 72 0.78 -17.57 33.29
C GLN A 72 1.96 -18.52 33.36
N SER A 73 2.91 -18.35 32.45
CA SER A 73 4.15 -19.12 32.39
C SER A 73 3.98 -20.64 32.20
N LEU A 74 2.74 -21.13 32.02
CA LEU A 74 2.43 -22.55 31.81
C LEU A 74 2.23 -22.87 30.33
N TYR A 75 1.54 -21.98 29.61
CA TYR A 75 1.23 -22.15 28.20
C TYR A 75 1.63 -20.92 27.39
N ILE A 76 2.05 -21.15 26.16
CA ILE A 76 2.07 -20.10 25.14
C ILE A 76 0.70 -20.03 24.47
N SER A 77 0.31 -18.82 24.06
CA SER A 77 -0.91 -18.62 23.27
C SER A 77 -0.58 -18.05 21.90
N LEU A 78 -1.36 -18.47 20.89
CA LEU A 78 -1.22 -18.02 19.51
C LEU A 78 -2.59 -17.62 18.97
N PHE A 79 -2.67 -16.45 18.36
CA PHE A 79 -3.88 -15.92 17.76
C PHE A 79 -3.58 -15.30 16.40
N ILE A 80 -4.56 -15.36 15.52
CA ILE A 80 -4.67 -14.54 14.32
C ILE A 80 -5.64 -13.40 14.61
N ALA A 81 -5.27 -12.18 14.23
CA ALA A 81 -6.10 -10.99 14.41
C ALA A 81 -6.35 -10.31 13.06
N LEU A 82 -7.54 -9.73 12.93
CA LEU A 82 -7.89 -8.86 11.80
C LEU A 82 -7.27 -7.48 12.00
N ALA A 83 -6.47 -7.02 11.05
CA ALA A 83 -5.82 -5.71 11.07
C ALA A 83 -6.54 -4.66 10.21
N SER A 84 -7.36 -5.08 9.23
CA SER A 84 -8.17 -4.14 8.42
C SER A 84 -9.42 -3.62 9.13
N ASP A 85 -9.82 -2.39 8.81
CA ASP A 85 -11.09 -1.79 9.21
C ASP A 85 -12.25 -2.38 8.38
N SER A 86 -12.77 -3.52 8.86
CA SER A 86 -13.82 -4.29 8.19
C SER A 86 -14.64 -5.09 9.20
N ASN A 87 -15.87 -5.42 8.83
CA ASN A 87 -16.83 -6.08 9.70
C ASN A 87 -17.27 -7.43 9.16
N ASP A 88 -17.56 -8.35 10.08
CA ASP A 88 -18.16 -9.67 9.84
C ASP A 88 -17.45 -10.55 8.78
N ILE A 89 -16.11 -10.57 8.81
CA ILE A 89 -15.34 -11.45 7.93
C ILE A 89 -15.39 -12.87 8.43
N ARG A 90 -15.72 -13.81 7.55
CA ARG A 90 -15.60 -15.25 7.82
C ARG A 90 -14.26 -15.77 7.33
N ALA A 91 -13.49 -16.38 8.22
CA ALA A 91 -12.21 -16.99 7.87
C ALA A 91 -11.96 -18.32 8.58
N LEU A 92 -11.28 -19.22 7.88
CA LEU A 92 -10.60 -20.37 8.46
C LEU A 92 -9.15 -19.96 8.74
N PHE A 93 -8.53 -20.63 9.70
CA PHE A 93 -7.12 -20.45 9.95
C PHE A 93 -6.44 -21.74 10.40
N GLU A 94 -5.14 -21.78 10.17
CA GLU A 94 -4.22 -22.77 10.71
C GLU A 94 -3.07 -22.04 11.38
N LEU A 95 -2.70 -22.50 12.56
CA LEU A 95 -1.54 -22.01 13.31
C LEU A 95 -0.60 -23.17 13.55
N THR A 96 0.64 -22.99 13.13
CA THR A 96 1.65 -24.05 13.09
C THR A 96 2.94 -23.57 13.74
N LEU A 97 3.42 -24.31 14.73
CA LEU A 97 4.80 -24.18 15.21
C LEU A 97 5.70 -25.08 14.38
N MET A 98 6.72 -24.47 13.77
CA MET A 98 7.58 -25.17 12.82
C MET A 98 8.66 -25.95 13.55
N ASP A 99 8.76 -27.26 13.29
CA ASP A 99 9.94 -28.07 13.61
C ASP A 99 11.18 -27.54 12.87
N GLN A 100 12.26 -27.36 13.62
CA GLN A 100 13.55 -26.85 13.11
C GLN A 100 14.64 -27.93 13.10
N SER A 101 14.30 -29.19 13.44
CA SER A 101 15.22 -30.33 13.33
C SER A 101 15.36 -30.88 11.91
N GLY A 102 14.48 -30.47 10.98
CA GLY A 102 14.42 -30.98 9.60
C GLY A 102 13.63 -32.28 9.46
N LYS A 103 12.92 -32.73 10.51
CA LYS A 103 12.11 -33.96 10.49
C LYS A 103 10.66 -33.71 10.05
N GLY A 104 10.27 -32.44 9.88
CA GLY A 104 8.93 -32.04 9.42
C GLY A 104 7.83 -32.28 10.45
N LYS A 105 8.19 -32.45 11.74
CA LYS A 105 7.23 -32.76 12.81
C LYS A 105 6.59 -31.50 13.38
N HIS A 106 5.89 -30.73 12.56
CA HIS A 106 5.27 -29.48 12.98
C HIS A 106 4.13 -29.68 13.97
N LYS A 107 3.95 -28.75 14.92
CA LYS A 107 2.77 -28.72 15.79
C LYS A 107 1.70 -27.85 15.15
N VAL A 108 0.72 -28.51 14.52
CA VAL A 108 -0.35 -27.87 13.73
C VAL A 108 -1.66 -27.85 14.52
N HIS A 109 -2.38 -26.73 14.43
CA HIS A 109 -3.79 -26.62 14.78
C HIS A 109 -4.54 -25.98 13.60
N SER A 110 -5.27 -26.80 12.85
CA SER A 110 -5.96 -26.41 11.62
C SER A 110 -7.48 -26.43 11.77
N HIS A 111 -8.14 -25.45 11.18
CA HIS A 111 -9.59 -25.42 11.01
C HIS A 111 -10.04 -25.73 9.59
N PHE A 112 -9.11 -25.92 8.64
CA PHE A 112 -9.45 -26.29 7.27
C PHE A 112 -10.11 -27.68 7.20
N ASP A 113 -9.60 -28.64 7.98
CA ASP A 113 -10.10 -30.03 7.98
C ASP A 113 -11.41 -30.22 8.74
N ARG A 114 -11.84 -29.23 9.54
CA ARG A 114 -13.05 -29.28 10.38
C ARG A 114 -14.16 -28.35 9.91
N ALA A 115 -14.08 -27.87 8.66
CA ALA A 115 -15.00 -26.87 8.14
C ALA A 115 -16.48 -27.30 8.21
N LEU A 116 -16.78 -28.59 8.11
CA LEU A 116 -18.14 -29.14 8.20
C LEU A 116 -18.71 -29.22 9.62
N GLU A 117 -17.86 -29.31 10.66
CA GLU A 117 -18.28 -29.43 12.06
C GLU A 117 -18.32 -28.08 12.79
N GLY A 118 -17.29 -27.24 12.58
CA GLY A 118 -17.12 -25.97 13.30
C GLY A 118 -17.44 -24.72 12.49
N GLY A 119 -17.43 -24.84 11.15
CA GLY A 119 -17.52 -23.69 10.25
C GLY A 119 -16.34 -22.70 10.39
N PRO A 120 -16.29 -21.67 9.53
CA PRO A 120 -15.34 -20.57 9.66
C PRO A 120 -15.70 -19.62 10.80
N TYR A 121 -14.69 -18.97 11.36
CA TYR A 121 -14.85 -17.99 12.42
C TYR A 121 -15.20 -16.62 11.86
N THR A 122 -16.08 -15.90 12.55
CA THR A 122 -16.42 -14.51 12.22
C THR A 122 -15.55 -13.54 13.02
N LEU A 123 -14.83 -12.67 12.32
CA LEU A 123 -14.08 -11.53 12.85
C LEU A 123 -14.85 -10.25 12.58
N LYS A 124 -15.34 -9.63 13.66
CA LYS A 124 -16.38 -8.59 13.58
C LYS A 124 -15.87 -7.17 13.37
N TYR A 125 -14.62 -6.90 13.74
CA TYR A 125 -14.03 -5.56 13.74
C TYR A 125 -12.50 -5.68 13.82
N LYS A 126 -11.79 -4.58 13.51
CA LYS A 126 -10.33 -4.49 13.63
C LYS A 126 -9.84 -4.80 15.05
N GLY A 127 -8.90 -5.72 15.17
CA GLY A 127 -8.39 -6.24 16.44
C GLY A 127 -9.18 -7.42 17.01
N SER A 128 -10.29 -7.82 16.37
CA SER A 128 -10.92 -9.11 16.64
C SER A 128 -9.92 -10.23 16.35
N MET A 129 -9.87 -11.26 17.20
CA MET A 129 -8.86 -12.31 17.11
C MET A 129 -9.41 -13.69 17.48
N TRP A 130 -8.90 -14.70 16.79
CA TRP A 130 -9.20 -16.11 17.03
C TRP A 130 -7.91 -16.93 17.14
N GLY A 131 -7.94 -18.00 17.91
CA GLY A 131 -6.76 -18.80 18.20
C GLY A 131 -6.86 -19.57 19.51
N TYR A 132 -5.73 -19.94 20.06
CA TYR A 132 -5.65 -20.89 21.16
C TYR A 132 -4.96 -20.27 22.37
N LYS A 133 -5.71 -20.17 23.48
CA LYS A 133 -5.19 -19.72 24.79
C LYS A 133 -4.11 -20.67 25.32
N ARG A 134 -4.28 -21.97 25.12
CA ARG A 134 -3.35 -23.03 25.54
C ARG A 134 -2.78 -23.76 24.34
N PHE A 135 -2.07 -23.04 23.46
CA PHE A 135 -1.59 -23.59 22.19
C PHE A 135 -0.55 -24.69 22.41
N PHE A 136 0.45 -24.43 23.25
CA PHE A 136 1.47 -25.41 23.61
C PHE A 136 2.01 -25.16 25.02
N ARG A 137 2.40 -26.23 25.72
CA ARG A 137 3.03 -26.09 27.03
C ARG A 137 4.40 -25.45 26.88
N ARG A 138 4.68 -24.46 27.71
CA ARG A 138 5.94 -23.72 27.64
C ARG A 138 7.15 -24.60 27.96
N SER A 139 7.08 -25.38 29.04
CA SER A 139 8.16 -26.30 29.41
C SER A 139 8.49 -27.31 28.30
N ALA A 140 7.47 -27.77 27.58
CA ALA A 140 7.65 -28.63 26.42
C ALA A 140 8.23 -27.86 25.21
N LEU A 141 7.84 -26.60 24.99
CA LEU A 141 8.40 -25.76 23.93
C LEU A 141 9.90 -25.59 24.10
N GLU A 142 10.32 -25.23 25.31
CA GLU A 142 11.71 -24.89 25.64
C GLU A 142 12.67 -26.08 25.56
N THR A 143 12.13 -27.30 25.56
CA THR A 143 12.89 -28.56 25.43
C THR A 143 12.71 -29.23 24.07
N SER A 144 11.95 -28.60 23.15
CA SER A 144 11.60 -29.17 21.85
C SER A 144 12.46 -28.63 20.70
N ASP A 145 12.40 -29.34 19.57
CA ASP A 145 12.99 -28.92 18.30
C ASP A 145 12.26 -27.73 17.63
N TYR A 146 11.21 -27.18 18.26
CA TYR A 146 10.51 -25.97 17.79
C TYR A 146 11.25 -24.68 18.14
N LEU A 147 12.10 -24.70 19.18
CA LEU A 147 12.91 -23.57 19.61
C LEU A 147 14.38 -23.91 19.41
N LYS A 148 15.02 -23.28 18.42
CA LYS A 148 16.42 -23.53 18.08
C LYS A 148 17.17 -22.21 17.94
N ASP A 149 18.38 -22.12 18.48
CA ASP A 149 19.21 -20.91 18.43
C ASP A 149 18.47 -19.65 18.92
N ASP A 150 17.69 -19.80 19.99
CA ASP A 150 16.80 -18.79 20.56
C ASP A 150 15.76 -18.20 19.57
N CYS A 151 15.44 -18.96 18.53
CA CYS A 151 14.51 -18.59 17.48
C CYS A 151 13.30 -19.54 17.45
N LEU A 152 12.11 -18.95 17.36
CA LEU A 152 10.83 -19.64 17.20
C LEU A 152 10.21 -19.26 15.86
N VAL A 153 9.79 -20.24 15.07
CA VAL A 153 9.16 -20.01 13.76
C VAL A 153 7.70 -20.48 13.80
N ILE A 154 6.79 -19.54 13.52
CA ILE A 154 5.34 -19.77 13.46
C ILE A 154 4.91 -19.59 12.01
N ASN A 155 4.14 -20.54 11.47
CA ASN A 155 3.44 -20.35 10.22
C ASN A 155 1.94 -20.19 10.49
N CYS A 156 1.32 -19.21 9.85
CA CYS A 156 -0.12 -19.02 9.88
C CYS A 156 -0.69 -19.07 8.47
N THR A 157 -1.68 -19.94 8.26
CA THR A 157 -2.45 -19.99 7.02
C THR A 157 -3.84 -19.44 7.30
N VAL A 158 -4.31 -18.50 6.50
CA VAL A 158 -5.66 -17.92 6.59
C VAL A 158 -6.42 -18.26 5.32
N GLY A 159 -7.68 -18.66 5.47
CA GLY A 159 -8.60 -18.95 4.36
C GLY A 159 -9.84 -18.09 4.47
N VAL A 160 -9.88 -16.99 3.71
CA VAL A 160 -10.98 -16.03 3.77
C VAL A 160 -12.14 -16.55 2.93
N VAL A 161 -13.29 -16.73 3.56
CA VAL A 161 -14.49 -17.27 2.93
C VAL A 161 -15.18 -16.17 2.13
N ARG A 162 -15.41 -16.42 0.85
CA ARG A 162 -16.11 -15.53 -0.07
C ARG A 162 -17.28 -16.27 -0.72
N ALA A 163 -18.39 -15.57 -0.90
CA ALA A 163 -19.52 -16.08 -1.66
C ALA A 163 -19.45 -15.49 -3.07
N ARG A 164 -19.43 -16.36 -4.08
CA ARG A 164 -19.58 -15.98 -5.48
C ARG A 164 -20.92 -16.51 -5.98
N LEU A 165 -21.75 -15.61 -6.47
CA LEU A 165 -22.99 -15.95 -7.15
C LEU A 165 -22.67 -16.14 -8.64
N GLU A 166 -22.87 -17.34 -9.15
CA GLU A 166 -22.89 -17.56 -10.60
C GLU A 166 -24.35 -17.70 -11.05
N GLY A 167 -24.82 -16.69 -11.80
CA GLY A 167 -25.99 -16.84 -12.68
C GLY A 167 -25.60 -17.62 -13.94
N PRO A 168 -26.56 -18.12 -14.73
CA PRO A 168 -26.28 -18.97 -15.87
C PRO A 168 -25.58 -18.17 -16.97
N LYS A 169 -24.25 -18.32 -17.10
CA LYS A 169 -23.51 -17.90 -18.30
C LYS A 169 -22.40 -18.89 -18.62
N GLN A 170 -22.72 -19.87 -19.46
CA GLN A 170 -21.73 -20.54 -20.31
C GLN A 170 -22.23 -20.53 -21.75
N TYR A 171 -21.89 -19.49 -22.50
CA TYR A 171 -21.67 -19.63 -23.93
C TYR A 171 -20.17 -19.86 -24.11
N GLY A 172 -19.77 -20.94 -24.78
CA GLY A 172 -18.39 -21.26 -25.13
C GLY A 172 -17.79 -20.36 -26.22
N ILE A 173 -18.22 -19.09 -26.25
CA ILE A 173 -17.69 -18.07 -27.14
C ILE A 173 -16.56 -17.37 -26.37
N VAL A 174 -15.33 -17.56 -26.83
CA VAL A 174 -14.19 -16.80 -26.33
C VAL A 174 -14.45 -15.33 -26.65
N LEU A 175 -14.65 -14.51 -25.62
CA LEU A 175 -14.74 -13.06 -25.78
C LEU A 175 -13.31 -12.54 -26.02
N PRO A 176 -13.00 -11.97 -27.20
CA PRO A 176 -11.70 -11.34 -27.40
C PRO A 176 -11.53 -10.18 -26.42
N LEU A 177 -10.28 -9.96 -25.99
CA LEU A 177 -9.93 -8.77 -25.21
C LEU A 177 -10.29 -7.51 -26.00
N SER A 178 -10.63 -6.43 -25.29
CA SER A 178 -10.89 -5.14 -25.92
C SER A 178 -9.65 -4.69 -26.71
N ASN A 179 -9.85 -4.42 -28.00
CA ASN A 179 -8.81 -3.91 -28.90
C ASN A 179 -8.99 -2.40 -29.20
N MET A 180 -9.86 -1.70 -28.47
CA MET A 180 -10.14 -0.28 -28.70
C MET A 180 -8.86 0.58 -28.61
N GLY A 181 -8.04 0.37 -27.57
CA GLY A 181 -6.79 1.11 -27.41
C GLY A 181 -5.80 0.86 -28.55
N GLN A 182 -5.74 -0.39 -29.06
CA GLN A 182 -4.90 -0.72 -30.21
C GLN A 182 -5.43 -0.06 -31.49
N GLY A 183 -6.74 -0.09 -31.73
CA GLY A 183 -7.33 0.58 -32.90
C GLY A 183 -7.12 2.10 -32.89
N LEU A 184 -7.14 2.74 -31.71
CA LEU A 184 -6.79 4.16 -31.57
C LEU A 184 -5.28 4.38 -31.80
N LYS A 185 -4.40 3.49 -31.32
CA LYS A 185 -2.97 3.55 -31.61
C LYS A 185 -2.69 3.45 -33.10
N ASP A 186 -3.31 2.50 -33.79
CA ASP A 186 -3.16 2.31 -35.23
C ASP A 186 -3.60 3.58 -36.00
N LEU A 187 -4.61 4.30 -35.49
CA LEU A 187 -5.03 5.59 -36.05
C LEU A 187 -3.98 6.69 -35.84
N LEU A 188 -3.33 6.73 -34.68
CA LEU A 188 -2.22 7.63 -34.40
C LEU A 188 -1.02 7.33 -35.32
N ASP A 189 -0.63 6.06 -35.41
CA ASP A 189 0.54 5.61 -36.17
C ASP A 189 0.36 5.77 -37.69
N SER A 190 -0.87 5.60 -38.19
CA SER A 190 -1.20 5.79 -39.61
C SER A 190 -1.44 7.25 -40.01
N GLU A 191 -1.57 8.16 -39.04
CA GLU A 191 -1.89 9.57 -39.21
C GLU A 191 -3.20 9.87 -39.99
N VAL A 192 -4.06 8.87 -40.17
CA VAL A 192 -5.28 9.00 -40.97
C VAL A 192 -6.29 9.89 -40.25
N GLY A 193 -6.64 11.02 -40.87
CA GLY A 193 -7.65 11.93 -40.33
C GLY A 193 -7.15 12.88 -39.24
N CYS A 194 -5.83 12.98 -39.04
CA CYS A 194 -5.24 13.95 -38.14
C CYS A 194 -5.58 15.39 -38.55
N ASP A 195 -6.00 16.20 -37.59
CA ASP A 195 -6.50 17.57 -37.77
C ASP A 195 -5.72 18.61 -36.93
N ILE A 196 -4.61 18.18 -36.31
CA ILE A 196 -3.66 19.00 -35.56
C ILE A 196 -2.23 18.43 -35.67
N ALA A 197 -1.24 19.31 -35.70
CA ALA A 197 0.18 18.97 -35.61
C ALA A 197 0.86 19.68 -34.43
N PHE A 198 1.65 18.96 -33.65
CA PHE A 198 2.48 19.50 -32.57
C PHE A 198 3.93 19.55 -33.01
N GLN A 199 4.55 20.72 -32.94
CA GLN A 199 6.00 20.88 -33.05
C GLN A 199 6.61 20.78 -31.66
N VAL A 200 7.45 19.78 -31.41
CA VAL A 200 8.12 19.56 -30.14
C VAL A 200 9.61 19.46 -30.42
N GLY A 201 10.37 20.50 -30.09
CA GLY A 201 11.75 20.63 -30.55
C GLY A 201 11.84 20.56 -32.09
N ASP A 202 12.62 19.62 -32.61
CA ASP A 202 12.79 19.34 -34.03
C ASP A 202 11.79 18.30 -34.59
N GLU A 203 10.98 17.66 -33.74
CA GLU A 203 10.01 16.65 -34.14
C GLU A 203 8.61 17.22 -34.36
N THR A 204 7.85 16.59 -35.27
CA THR A 204 6.44 16.92 -35.52
C THR A 204 5.57 15.70 -35.25
N TYR A 205 4.55 15.87 -34.41
CA TYR A 205 3.58 14.82 -34.06
C TYR A 205 2.18 15.21 -34.52
N LYS A 206 1.58 14.40 -35.39
CA LYS A 206 0.18 14.60 -35.80
C LYS A 206 -0.77 13.89 -34.85
N ALA A 207 -1.96 14.45 -34.66
CA ALA A 207 -2.97 13.88 -33.77
C ALA A 207 -4.39 14.31 -34.14
N HIS A 208 -5.35 13.91 -33.31
CA HIS A 208 -6.78 14.15 -33.48
C HIS A 208 -7.33 14.98 -32.30
N LYS A 209 -7.83 16.18 -32.58
CA LYS A 209 -8.37 17.11 -31.55
C LYS A 209 -9.43 16.46 -30.69
N LEU A 210 -10.33 15.69 -31.28
CA LEU A 210 -11.43 15.04 -30.55
C LEU A 210 -10.93 13.99 -29.54
N ILE A 211 -9.90 13.20 -29.90
CA ILE A 211 -9.32 12.21 -29.00
C ILE A 211 -8.59 12.91 -27.86
N LEU A 212 -7.77 13.92 -28.17
CA LEU A 212 -7.06 14.72 -27.17
C LEU A 212 -8.04 15.40 -26.20
N ALA A 213 -9.08 16.05 -26.71
CA ALA A 213 -10.10 16.72 -25.90
C ALA A 213 -10.97 15.77 -25.07
N ALA A 214 -11.13 14.50 -25.50
CA ALA A 214 -11.83 13.50 -24.71
C ALA A 214 -11.00 13.02 -23.51
N ARG A 215 -9.66 13.10 -23.60
CA ARG A 215 -8.73 12.47 -22.67
C ARG A 215 -7.99 13.47 -21.77
N SER A 216 -7.91 14.73 -22.18
CA SER A 216 -7.29 15.83 -21.45
C SER A 216 -8.24 17.02 -21.37
N PRO A 217 -8.66 17.44 -20.16
CA PRO A 217 -9.40 18.68 -19.96
C PRO A 217 -8.70 19.92 -20.50
N VAL A 218 -7.36 19.94 -20.46
CA VAL A 218 -6.53 21.03 -20.97
C VAL A 218 -6.64 21.14 -22.48
N PHE A 219 -6.47 20.04 -23.21
CA PHE A 219 -6.70 20.03 -24.67
C PHE A 219 -8.15 20.35 -25.01
N ARG A 220 -9.12 19.86 -24.22
CA ARG A 220 -10.54 20.18 -24.41
C ARG A 220 -10.78 21.68 -24.34
N ALA A 221 -10.22 22.35 -23.33
CA ALA A 221 -10.34 23.78 -23.17
C ALA A 221 -9.61 24.54 -24.29
N GLN A 222 -8.43 24.08 -24.70
CA GLN A 222 -7.62 24.70 -25.74
C GLN A 222 -8.31 24.67 -27.12
N PHE A 223 -9.00 23.57 -27.46
CA PHE A 223 -9.65 23.43 -28.77
C PHE A 223 -11.12 23.87 -28.77
N PHE A 224 -11.86 23.57 -27.70
CA PHE A 224 -13.32 23.68 -27.65
C PHE A 224 -13.82 24.49 -26.45
N GLY A 225 -12.94 25.10 -25.66
CA GLY A 225 -13.32 25.98 -24.56
C GLY A 225 -13.81 27.35 -25.04
N PRO A 226 -14.34 28.20 -24.14
CA PRO A 226 -14.87 29.52 -24.49
C PRO A 226 -13.87 30.46 -25.17
N ILE A 227 -12.58 30.26 -24.89
CA ILE A 227 -11.45 31.00 -25.49
C ILE A 227 -10.56 30.09 -26.36
N GLY A 228 -10.99 28.86 -26.60
CA GLY A 228 -10.26 27.88 -27.42
C GLY A 228 -10.39 28.19 -28.91
N ASN A 229 -9.49 27.63 -29.71
CA ASN A 229 -9.52 27.82 -31.17
C ASN A 229 -9.43 26.49 -31.91
N ASN A 230 -10.57 26.02 -32.40
CA ASN A 230 -10.67 24.78 -33.17
C ASN A 230 -10.07 24.88 -34.59
N ASN A 231 -9.79 26.10 -35.09
CA ASN A 231 -9.18 26.29 -36.41
C ASN A 231 -7.66 26.20 -36.38
N VAL A 232 -7.05 26.03 -35.20
CA VAL A 232 -5.59 25.83 -35.09
C VAL A 232 -5.22 24.48 -35.69
N ASP A 233 -4.29 24.49 -36.63
CA ASP A 233 -3.74 23.30 -37.29
C ASP A 233 -2.32 22.96 -36.79
N ARG A 234 -1.66 23.88 -36.10
CA ARG A 234 -0.33 23.67 -35.50
C ARG A 234 -0.16 24.30 -34.12
N ILE A 235 0.45 23.57 -33.19
CA ILE A 235 0.84 24.03 -31.84
C ILE A 235 2.34 23.77 -31.64
N VAL A 236 3.05 24.71 -31.03
CA VAL A 236 4.45 24.52 -30.60
C VAL A 236 4.47 24.19 -29.11
N ILE A 237 5.26 23.20 -28.71
CA ILE A 237 5.47 22.78 -27.32
C ILE A 237 6.96 22.89 -27.03
N ASP A 238 7.32 23.85 -26.20
CA ASP A 238 8.72 24.16 -25.86
C ASP A 238 9.17 23.53 -24.53
N ASP A 239 8.23 23.26 -23.62
CA ASP A 239 8.52 22.85 -22.23
C ASP A 239 8.61 21.33 -22.01
N ILE A 240 8.46 20.54 -23.09
CA ILE A 240 8.44 19.06 -23.00
C ILE A 240 9.39 18.49 -24.05
N GLU A 241 10.24 17.55 -23.61
CA GLU A 241 11.14 16.82 -24.50
C GLU A 241 10.34 15.92 -25.47
N PRO A 242 10.78 15.78 -26.75
CA PRO A 242 10.06 14.96 -27.74
C PRO A 242 9.71 13.54 -27.25
N SER A 243 10.67 12.87 -26.60
CA SER A 243 10.50 11.51 -26.04
C SER A 243 9.35 11.43 -25.01
N ILE A 244 9.24 12.43 -24.15
CA ILE A 244 8.20 12.55 -23.12
C ILE A 244 6.84 12.88 -23.75
N PHE A 245 6.83 13.78 -24.74
CA PHE A 245 5.60 14.12 -25.45
C PHE A 245 5.04 12.91 -26.20
N LYS A 246 5.90 12.17 -26.90
CA LYS A 246 5.53 10.92 -27.58
C LYS A 246 4.95 9.90 -26.60
N ALA A 247 5.56 9.74 -25.43
CA ALA A 247 5.07 8.83 -24.40
C ALA A 247 3.68 9.25 -23.88
N MET A 248 3.50 10.54 -23.58
CA MET A 248 2.22 11.11 -23.17
C MET A 248 1.15 10.93 -24.26
N LEU A 249 1.50 11.19 -25.52
CA LEU A 249 0.59 11.05 -26.65
C LEU A 249 0.15 9.60 -26.83
N SER A 250 1.09 8.65 -26.80
CA SER A 250 0.76 7.21 -26.83
C SER A 250 -0.18 6.82 -25.69
N PHE A 251 0.05 7.33 -24.47
CA PHE A 251 -0.84 7.08 -23.34
C PHE A 251 -2.25 7.65 -23.56
N ILE A 252 -2.38 8.83 -24.15
CA ILE A 252 -3.69 9.44 -24.43
C ILE A 252 -4.55 8.51 -25.31
N TYR A 253 -3.96 7.86 -26.31
CA TYR A 253 -4.66 6.98 -27.26
C TYR A 253 -4.88 5.57 -26.71
N THR A 254 -3.96 5.04 -25.90
CA THR A 254 -3.97 3.62 -25.49
C THR A 254 -4.40 3.39 -24.05
N ASP A 255 -4.30 4.41 -23.19
CA ASP A 255 -4.39 4.28 -21.74
C ASP A 255 -3.37 3.27 -21.16
N VAL A 256 -2.28 3.02 -21.88
CA VAL A 256 -1.18 2.14 -21.49
C VAL A 256 0.10 2.97 -21.43
N LEU A 257 0.84 2.83 -20.33
CA LEU A 257 2.14 3.46 -20.21
C LEU A 257 3.10 2.77 -21.20
N PRO A 258 3.78 3.51 -22.10
CA PRO A 258 4.73 2.90 -23.02
C PRO A 258 5.90 2.29 -22.26
N ASP A 259 6.53 1.27 -22.84
CA ASP A 259 7.77 0.75 -22.27
C ASP A 259 8.85 1.83 -22.33
N VAL A 260 9.28 2.28 -21.16
CA VAL A 260 10.27 3.34 -21.00
C VAL A 260 11.62 2.94 -21.61
N HIS A 261 11.91 1.63 -21.70
CA HIS A 261 13.10 1.13 -22.39
C HIS A 261 13.03 1.31 -23.91
N GLU A 262 11.84 1.31 -24.50
CA GLU A 262 11.64 1.61 -25.93
C GLU A 262 11.77 3.12 -26.22
N ILE A 263 11.57 3.97 -25.22
CA ILE A 263 11.58 5.44 -25.37
C ILE A 263 13.01 6.01 -25.42
N THR A 264 13.96 5.48 -24.64
CA THR A 264 15.29 6.11 -24.50
C THR A 264 16.47 5.35 -25.07
N GLY A 265 16.26 4.12 -25.57
CA GLY A 265 17.34 3.30 -26.13
C GLY A 265 18.46 2.98 -25.13
N SER A 266 18.26 3.26 -23.84
CA SER A 266 19.24 3.14 -22.76
C SER A 266 18.64 2.35 -21.59
N THR A 267 19.45 1.48 -20.99
CA THR A 267 19.03 0.55 -19.93
C THR A 267 19.38 1.04 -18.51
N SER A 268 19.79 2.30 -18.33
CA SER A 268 20.15 2.78 -16.98
C SER A 268 18.91 3.10 -16.13
N ALA A 269 18.91 2.65 -14.87
CA ALA A 269 17.84 2.94 -13.92
C ALA A 269 17.69 4.46 -13.64
N SER A 270 18.79 5.21 -13.72
CA SER A 270 18.78 6.68 -13.59
C SER A 270 18.04 7.38 -14.74
N SER A 271 18.11 6.84 -15.96
CA SER A 271 17.39 7.37 -17.12
C SER A 271 15.89 7.08 -16.98
N PHE A 272 15.50 5.88 -16.53
CA PHE A 272 14.11 5.53 -16.26
C PHE A 272 13.43 6.50 -15.30
N THR A 273 14.03 6.75 -14.13
CA THR A 273 13.43 7.63 -13.12
C THR A 273 13.26 9.06 -13.62
N ASN A 274 14.23 9.58 -14.36
CA ASN A 274 14.15 10.92 -14.94
C ASN A 274 13.01 11.04 -15.97
N ILE A 275 12.84 10.05 -16.84
CA ILE A 275 11.72 10.01 -17.80
C ILE A 275 10.39 10.01 -17.07
N ILE A 276 10.23 9.18 -16.04
CA ILE A 276 8.97 9.12 -15.28
C ILE A 276 8.71 10.42 -14.53
N GLN A 277 9.74 11.09 -13.98
CA GLN A 277 9.61 12.41 -13.37
C GLN A 277 9.11 13.46 -14.36
N HIS A 278 9.70 13.52 -15.57
CA HIS A 278 9.26 14.45 -16.62
C HIS A 278 7.87 14.10 -17.16
N LEU A 279 7.56 12.82 -17.30
CA LEU A 279 6.24 12.37 -17.73
C LEU A 279 5.16 12.68 -16.68
N LEU A 280 5.49 12.59 -15.39
CA LEU A 280 4.60 13.00 -14.30
C LEU A 280 4.31 14.52 -14.37
N ALA A 281 5.34 15.35 -14.60
CA ALA A 281 5.15 16.79 -14.77
C ALA A 281 4.26 17.11 -15.99
N ALA A 282 4.48 16.43 -17.12
CA ALA A 282 3.64 16.56 -18.31
C ALA A 282 2.20 16.10 -18.04
N ALA A 283 2.02 14.98 -17.35
CA ALA A 283 0.70 14.46 -16.98
C ALA A 283 -0.07 15.44 -16.09
N ASP A 284 0.61 16.18 -15.23
CA ASP A 284 -0.02 17.22 -14.43
C ASP A 284 -0.39 18.44 -15.28
N LEU A 285 0.53 18.90 -16.14
CA LEU A 285 0.30 20.04 -17.04
C LEU A 285 -0.91 19.85 -17.96
N TYR A 286 -1.15 18.63 -18.44
CA TYR A 286 -2.28 18.29 -19.32
C TYR A 286 -3.47 17.64 -18.59
N ASP A 287 -3.43 17.61 -17.27
CA ASP A 287 -4.45 17.03 -16.39
C ASP A 287 -4.87 15.59 -16.74
N LEU A 288 -3.87 14.71 -16.86
CA LEU A 288 -4.01 13.29 -17.13
C LEU A 288 -4.00 12.50 -15.80
N ALA A 289 -5.10 12.56 -15.05
CA ALA A 289 -5.20 12.03 -13.68
C ALA A 289 -4.68 10.59 -13.50
N ARG A 290 -5.03 9.66 -14.39
CA ARG A 290 -4.58 8.27 -14.30
C ARG A 290 -3.08 8.11 -14.58
N LEU A 291 -2.53 8.88 -15.54
CA LEU A 291 -1.11 8.88 -15.84
C LEU A 291 -0.29 9.42 -14.66
N LYS A 292 -0.77 10.50 -14.00
CA LYS A 292 -0.15 11.03 -12.78
C LYS A 292 0.02 9.95 -11.72
N ILE A 293 -1.06 9.25 -11.38
CA ILE A 293 -1.04 8.19 -10.36
C ILE A 293 -0.10 7.05 -10.76
N LEU A 294 -0.12 6.62 -12.02
CA LEU A 294 0.79 5.57 -12.51
C LEU A 294 2.26 5.97 -12.35
N CYS A 295 2.62 7.20 -12.72
CA CYS A 295 3.98 7.70 -12.54
C CYS A 295 4.35 7.79 -11.04
N GLU A 296 3.46 8.26 -10.17
CA GLU A 296 3.71 8.29 -8.71
C GLU A 296 4.00 6.89 -8.15
N VAL A 297 3.24 5.87 -8.56
CA VAL A 297 3.45 4.47 -8.13
C VAL A 297 4.82 3.97 -8.59
N LEU A 298 5.17 4.19 -9.85
CA LEU A 298 6.47 3.75 -10.40
C LEU A 298 7.66 4.44 -9.73
N LEU A 299 7.54 5.74 -9.42
CA LEU A 299 8.56 6.47 -8.67
C LEU A 299 8.71 5.93 -7.25
N CYS A 300 7.61 5.54 -6.59
CA CYS A 300 7.66 4.91 -5.27
C CYS A 300 8.36 3.55 -5.31
N GLU A 301 8.11 2.73 -6.32
CA GLU A 301 8.71 1.39 -6.48
C GLU A 301 10.22 1.42 -6.77
N LYS A 302 10.68 2.46 -7.47
CA LYS A 302 12.09 2.62 -7.90
C LYS A 302 12.83 3.70 -7.12
N LEU A 303 12.30 4.13 -5.98
CA LEU A 303 12.91 5.17 -5.17
C LEU A 303 14.22 4.67 -4.53
N ASP A 304 15.28 5.45 -4.67
CA ASP A 304 16.59 5.15 -4.09
C ASP A 304 17.28 6.41 -3.54
N VAL A 305 18.48 6.24 -3.00
CA VAL A 305 19.26 7.32 -2.37
C VAL A 305 19.64 8.43 -3.36
N ASP A 306 19.86 8.08 -4.63
CA ASP A 306 20.34 9.01 -5.65
C ASP A 306 19.20 9.83 -6.24
N ASN A 307 18.00 9.24 -6.33
CA ASN A 307 16.84 9.84 -6.99
C ASN A 307 15.80 10.46 -6.04
N VAL A 308 15.78 10.10 -4.76
CA VAL A 308 14.72 10.55 -3.83
C VAL A 308 14.67 12.06 -3.66
N ALA A 309 15.82 12.74 -3.69
CA ALA A 309 15.87 14.18 -3.49
C ALA A 309 15.29 14.96 -4.68
N THR A 310 15.53 14.51 -5.92
CA THR A 310 14.92 15.13 -7.11
C THR A 310 13.43 14.81 -7.20
N THR A 311 13.02 13.58 -6.86
CA THR A 311 11.60 13.20 -6.76
C THR A 311 10.85 14.01 -5.71
N LEU A 312 11.47 14.25 -4.55
CA LEU A 312 10.88 15.06 -3.49
C LEU A 312 10.70 16.53 -3.91
N ALA A 313 11.69 17.11 -4.60
CA ALA A 313 11.59 18.46 -5.15
C ALA A 313 10.43 18.56 -6.17
N LEU A 314 10.31 17.58 -7.07
CA LEU A 314 9.22 17.51 -8.04
C LEU A 314 7.85 17.43 -7.35
N ALA A 315 7.73 16.56 -6.34
CA ALA A 315 6.49 16.39 -5.58
C ALA A 315 6.05 17.67 -4.85
N GLU A 316 7.01 18.45 -4.34
CA GLU A 316 6.70 19.77 -3.76
C GLU A 316 6.25 20.77 -4.82
N GLN A 317 6.97 20.87 -5.94
CA GLN A 317 6.66 21.83 -6.99
C GLN A 317 5.25 21.66 -7.57
N HIS A 318 4.83 20.40 -7.75
CA HIS A 318 3.51 20.06 -8.31
C HIS A 318 2.46 19.67 -7.27
N GLN A 319 2.78 19.77 -5.97
CA GLN A 319 1.88 19.43 -4.86
C GLN A 319 1.37 17.97 -4.88
N PHE A 320 2.22 17.02 -5.28
CA PHE A 320 1.93 15.58 -5.20
C PHE A 320 2.08 15.09 -3.74
N LEU A 321 1.03 15.29 -2.93
CA LEU A 321 1.09 15.10 -1.48
C LEU A 321 1.44 13.65 -1.06
N GLN A 322 0.94 12.65 -1.77
CA GLN A 322 1.19 11.23 -1.49
C GLN A 322 2.67 10.89 -1.76
N LEU A 323 3.16 11.20 -2.96
CA LEU A 323 4.56 11.03 -3.33
C LEU A 323 5.50 11.80 -2.40
N LYS A 324 5.17 13.05 -2.05
CA LYS A 324 5.93 13.87 -1.09
C LYS A 324 6.06 13.18 0.27
N ALA A 325 4.94 12.71 0.84
CA ALA A 325 4.93 12.04 2.13
C ALA A 325 5.77 10.76 2.11
N PHE A 326 5.68 9.97 1.03
CA PHE A 326 6.48 8.76 0.85
C PHE A 326 7.98 9.08 0.77
N CYS A 327 8.37 10.07 -0.04
CA CYS A 327 9.76 10.54 -0.15
C CYS A 327 10.31 11.03 1.20
N LEU A 328 9.55 11.85 1.94
CA LEU A 328 9.97 12.33 3.26
C LEU A 328 10.22 11.18 4.23
N LYS A 329 9.34 10.18 4.24
CA LYS A 329 9.51 8.98 5.07
C LYS A 329 10.74 8.16 4.67
N PHE A 330 11.01 8.02 3.38
CA PHE A 330 12.19 7.32 2.88
C PHE A 330 13.49 8.01 3.29
N VAL A 331 13.58 9.34 3.13
CA VAL A 331 14.77 10.12 3.52
C VAL A 331 14.95 10.13 5.04
N ALA A 332 13.87 10.22 5.81
CA ALA A 332 13.93 10.23 7.27
C ALA A 332 14.35 8.89 7.91
N SER A 333 14.44 7.81 7.13
CA SER A 333 14.97 6.54 7.61
C SER A 333 16.46 6.66 8.01
N PRO A 334 16.88 6.20 9.20
CA PRO A 334 18.27 6.29 9.66
C PRO A 334 19.29 5.67 8.70
N ALA A 335 18.90 4.62 7.97
CA ALA A 335 19.74 3.94 7.01
C ALA A 335 20.03 4.79 5.75
N ASN A 336 19.11 5.71 5.39
CA ASN A 336 19.14 6.44 4.13
C ASN A 336 19.61 7.89 4.31
N LEU A 337 19.23 8.55 5.40
CA LEU A 337 19.43 9.98 5.62
C LEU A 337 20.87 10.45 5.33
N GLY A 338 21.86 9.76 5.92
CA GLY A 338 23.26 10.13 5.78
C GLY A 338 23.80 9.98 4.35
N ALA A 339 23.25 9.05 3.57
CA ALA A 339 23.64 8.85 2.19
C ALA A 339 22.95 9.88 1.28
N VAL A 340 21.65 10.12 1.49
CA VAL A 340 20.88 11.13 0.75
C VAL A 340 21.47 12.52 0.92
N MET A 341 21.85 12.91 2.14
CA MET A 341 22.46 14.22 2.41
C MET A 341 23.79 14.46 1.67
N LYS A 342 24.46 13.39 1.23
CA LYS A 342 25.71 13.45 0.45
C LYS A 342 25.46 13.43 -1.07
N SER A 343 24.25 13.11 -1.51
CA SER A 343 23.89 13.04 -2.93
C SER A 343 23.88 14.42 -3.59
N GLU A 344 24.13 14.47 -4.90
CA GLU A 344 23.98 15.70 -5.68
C GLU A 344 22.53 16.17 -5.73
N GLY A 345 21.56 15.24 -5.77
CA GLY A 345 20.13 15.56 -5.73
C GLY A 345 19.74 16.36 -4.49
N PHE A 346 20.33 16.05 -3.33
CA PHE A 346 20.05 16.79 -2.09
C PHE A 346 20.65 18.21 -2.09
N LYS A 347 21.79 18.42 -2.77
CA LYS A 347 22.33 19.78 -2.97
C LYS A 347 21.38 20.62 -3.81
N HIS A 348 20.81 20.03 -4.87
CA HIS A 348 19.79 20.69 -5.70
C HIS A 348 18.52 20.99 -4.88
N LEU A 349 18.01 20.04 -4.10
CA LEU A 349 16.86 20.22 -3.21
C LEU A 349 17.04 21.44 -2.28
N LYS A 350 18.23 21.60 -1.70
CA LYS A 350 18.56 22.74 -0.82
C LYS A 350 18.46 24.10 -1.52
N GLN A 351 18.77 24.14 -2.82
CA GLN A 351 18.73 25.36 -3.62
C GLN A 351 17.31 25.65 -4.12
N SER A 352 16.60 24.64 -4.61
CA SER A 352 15.28 24.80 -5.24
C SER A 352 14.15 24.94 -4.21
N CYS A 353 14.22 24.24 -3.09
CA CYS A 353 13.12 24.12 -2.13
C CYS A 353 13.61 24.15 -0.67
N PRO A 354 14.11 25.29 -0.16
CA PRO A 354 14.68 25.37 1.19
C PRO A 354 13.66 25.09 2.30
N THR A 355 12.36 25.30 2.06
CA THR A 355 11.27 24.99 2.99
C THR A 355 11.20 23.49 3.32
N LEU A 356 11.50 22.62 2.36
CA LEU A 356 11.48 21.16 2.56
C LEU A 356 12.52 20.69 3.58
N LEU A 357 13.60 21.45 3.81
CA LEU A 357 14.59 21.10 4.82
C LEU A 357 13.98 21.16 6.23
N SER A 358 13.13 22.16 6.50
CA SER A 358 12.44 22.27 7.78
C SER A 358 11.43 21.14 7.98
N GLU A 359 10.74 20.74 6.92
CA GLU A 359 9.77 19.65 6.94
C GLU A 359 10.45 18.28 7.07
N LEU A 360 11.60 18.10 6.41
CA LEU A 360 12.46 16.92 6.58
C LEU A 360 12.95 16.81 8.02
N LEU A 361 13.44 17.90 8.61
CA LEU A 361 13.87 17.92 10.02
C LEU A 361 12.73 17.58 10.97
N ASN A 362 11.52 18.11 10.72
CA ASN A 362 10.33 17.75 11.49
C ASN A 362 9.98 16.27 11.36
N THR A 363 10.09 15.71 10.15
CA THR A 363 9.82 14.29 9.87
C THR A 363 10.83 13.38 10.58
N VAL A 364 12.11 13.74 10.55
CA VAL A 364 13.17 13.03 11.28
C VAL A 364 12.93 13.10 12.80
N ALA A 365 12.63 14.29 13.32
CA ALA A 365 12.35 14.48 14.75
C ALA A 365 11.08 13.74 15.21
N ALA A 366 10.07 13.60 14.34
CA ALA A 366 8.88 12.80 14.61
C ALA A 366 9.20 11.29 14.60
N GLY A 367 10.09 10.83 13.71
CA GLY A 367 10.63 9.48 13.70
C GLY A 367 11.39 9.12 14.98
N ASP A 368 12.20 10.05 15.50
CA ASP A 368 12.96 9.87 16.75
C ASP A 368 12.07 9.83 18.00
N LYS A 369 10.90 10.49 18.01
CA LYS A 369 9.94 10.40 19.14
C LYS A 369 9.32 9.01 19.29
N SER A 370 9.20 8.26 18.20
CA SER A 370 8.81 6.84 18.22
C SER A 370 9.86 5.98 18.94
N LEU A 371 11.15 6.31 18.78
CA LEU A 371 12.28 5.57 19.36
C LEU A 371 12.66 6.03 20.77
N THR A 372 12.42 7.30 21.13
CA THR A 372 12.84 7.90 22.41
C THR A 372 11.80 7.84 23.53
N SER A 373 10.53 7.54 23.22
CA SER A 373 9.49 7.35 24.26
C SER A 373 9.65 6.06 25.09
N GLY A 374 10.63 5.20 24.76
CA GLY A 374 10.94 3.97 25.49
C GLY A 374 11.97 4.10 26.62
N GLN A 375 12.63 5.25 26.81
CA GLN A 375 13.68 5.39 27.81
C GLN A 375 13.65 6.73 28.54
N SER A 376 12.82 6.84 29.58
CA SER A 376 13.15 7.61 30.79
C SER A 376 12.01 7.55 31.81
N ASN A 377 12.00 6.47 32.62
CA ASN A 377 11.35 6.50 33.92
C ASN A 377 12.12 5.58 34.89
N LYS A 378 13.29 6.05 35.35
CA LYS A 378 13.86 5.58 36.62
C LYS A 378 13.69 6.69 37.65
N LYS A 379 12.60 6.61 38.40
CA LYS A 379 12.49 7.20 39.73
C LYS A 379 13.67 6.71 40.58
N ARG A 380 14.44 7.63 41.14
CA ARG A 380 15.17 7.40 42.38
C ARG A 380 14.60 8.37 43.43
N SER A 381 14.00 7.79 44.45
CA SER A 381 13.57 8.48 45.67
C SER A 381 14.58 8.16 46.79
N ALA A 382 14.95 9.18 47.58
CA ALA A 382 15.38 9.20 49.00
C ALA A 382 16.32 10.42 49.19
N SER A 383 15.89 11.50 49.84
CA SER A 383 15.85 11.75 51.31
C SER A 383 17.14 12.41 51.84
N SER A 384 17.06 13.68 52.27
CA SER A 384 17.48 14.15 53.61
C SER A 384 17.56 15.69 53.75
N VAL A 385 16.67 16.27 54.57
CA VAL A 385 16.96 17.10 55.78
C VAL A 385 17.94 18.30 55.68
N LEU A 386 17.43 19.55 55.82
CA LEU A 386 17.77 20.60 56.85
C LEU A 386 17.52 22.07 56.39
N GLY A 387 16.99 22.89 57.32
CA GLY A 387 17.04 24.37 57.37
C GLY A 387 15.69 25.07 57.17
N CYS A 388 14.91 25.39 58.23
CA CYS A 388 14.85 26.70 58.93
C CYS A 388 14.94 27.92 57.98
N ASP A 389 14.10 28.96 58.01
CA ASP A 389 13.36 29.55 59.14
C ASP A 389 12.36 30.61 58.61
N THR A 390 11.30 30.88 59.40
CA THR A 390 10.54 32.16 59.60
C THR A 390 10.17 33.05 58.38
N THR A 391 8.99 33.65 58.20
CA THR A 391 8.06 34.32 59.13
C THR A 391 6.80 34.80 58.37
N ASN A 392 5.63 34.71 59.02
CA ASN A 392 4.56 35.75 59.13
C ASN A 392 4.05 36.49 57.86
N VAL A 393 2.75 36.38 57.53
CA VAL A 393 1.63 37.19 58.07
C VAL A 393 0.34 36.86 57.28
N ARG A 394 -0.74 36.63 58.03
CA ARG A 394 -2.14 36.60 57.58
C ARG A 394 -2.56 37.94 56.97
N GLN A 395 -3.27 37.95 55.84
CA GLN A 395 -4.56 38.64 55.82
C GLN A 395 -5.51 38.17 54.71
N VAL A 396 -6.65 37.72 55.20
CA VAL A 396 -7.91 37.53 54.50
C VAL A 396 -8.53 38.91 54.25
N ARG A 397 -9.03 39.19 53.03
CA ARG A 397 -10.45 39.44 52.68
C ARG A 397 -10.65 40.46 51.53
N ARG A 398 -11.42 39.98 50.54
CA ARG A 398 -12.60 40.59 49.87
C ARG A 398 -12.44 41.67 48.79
N ARG A 399 -13.08 41.31 47.65
CA ARG A 399 -13.95 42.08 46.72
C ARG A 399 -13.32 43.34 46.12
N THR A 400 -13.25 43.47 44.81
CA THR A 400 -14.35 43.33 43.82
C THR A 400 -13.90 42.71 42.52
#